data_AF-A0A1Y6BL50-F1
#
_entry.id   AF-A0A1Y6BL50-F1
#
_cell.length_a   1.000
_cell.length_b   1.000
_cell.length_c   1.000
_cell.angle_alpha   90.00
_cell.angle_beta   90.00
_cell.angle_gamma   90.00
#
_symmetry.space_group_name_H-M   'P 1'
#
loop_
_entity.id
_entity.type
_entity.pdbx_description
1 polymer ?
#
loop_
_entity_poly.entity_id
_entity_poly.type
_entity_poly.pdbx_seq_one_letter_code
_entity_poly.pdbx_strand_id
1 'polypeptide(L)'
;MNRSLLGVILCCVPLLGCDPDRHKKCEWYLVPEPDHRELVKDGWVSLCARNYTNNKQRCFLQAKLGYAEKVYGTPFRFTTLKLDEKTFPRKVISIKACKPQD
;
A
#
# COMPACT_ATOMS: atom_id res chain seq x y z
N MET A 1 -55.80 1.49 -25.91
CA MET A 1 -55.14 1.05 -24.66
C MET A 1 -53.65 0.99 -24.93
N ASN A 2 -52.94 2.09 -24.67
CA ASN A 2 -51.51 2.23 -24.98
C ASN A 2 -50.69 1.90 -23.73
N ARG A 3 -49.93 0.81 -23.77
CA ARG A 3 -48.92 0.49 -22.76
C ARG A 3 -47.54 0.58 -23.42
N SER A 4 -46.99 1.79 -23.48
CA SER A 4 -45.56 2.00 -23.69
C SER A 4 -44.86 1.92 -22.35
N LEU A 5 -44.48 0.71 -21.94
CA LEU A 5 -43.51 0.49 -20.88
C LEU A 5 -42.12 0.51 -21.53
N LEU A 6 -41.55 1.71 -21.65
CA LEU A 6 -40.12 1.87 -21.87
C LEU A 6 -39.40 1.31 -20.64
N GLY A 7 -38.97 0.06 -20.76
CA GLY A 7 -38.12 -0.61 -19.79
C GLY A 7 -36.81 0.16 -19.67
N VAL A 8 -36.68 0.90 -18.58
CA VAL A 8 -35.43 1.48 -18.10
C VAL A 8 -34.47 0.32 -17.86
N ILE A 9 -33.58 0.07 -18.81
CA ILE A 9 -32.44 -0.83 -18.62
C ILE A 9 -31.49 -0.12 -17.66
N LEU A 10 -31.60 -0.51 -16.40
CA LEU A 10 -30.73 -0.11 -15.31
C LEU A 10 -29.30 -0.58 -15.63
N CYS A 11 -28.43 0.35 -16.01
CA CYS A 11 -26.99 0.13 -16.16
C CYS A 11 -26.37 -0.24 -14.79
N CYS A 12 -26.47 -1.49 -14.39
CA CYS A 12 -25.61 -2.06 -13.35
C CYS A 12 -24.29 -2.47 -14.00
N VAL A 13 -23.40 -1.50 -14.22
CA VAL A 13 -21.98 -1.79 -14.41
C VAL A 13 -21.42 -2.12 -13.03
N PRO A 14 -21.08 -3.37 -12.70
CA PRO A 14 -20.38 -3.64 -11.45
C PRO A 14 -19.04 -2.91 -11.54
N LEU A 15 -18.81 -1.98 -10.61
CA LEU A 15 -17.54 -1.31 -10.39
C LEU A 15 -16.50 -2.35 -9.93
N LEU A 16 -16.03 -3.17 -10.88
CA LEU A 16 -14.88 -4.06 -10.75
C LEU A 16 -13.62 -3.19 -10.67
N GLY A 17 -13.37 -2.56 -9.51
CA GLY A 17 -12.25 -1.61 -9.43
C GLY A 17 -11.70 -1.29 -8.05
N CYS A 18 -12.42 -1.60 -6.98
CA CYS A 18 -11.90 -1.47 -5.63
C CYS A 18 -12.14 -2.78 -4.91
N ASP A 19 -11.11 -3.63 -4.83
CA ASP A 19 -11.03 -4.70 -3.84
C ASP A 19 -10.36 -4.13 -2.58
N PRO A 20 -11.13 -3.52 -1.65
CA PRO A 20 -10.59 -2.94 -0.43
C PRO A 20 -10.00 -4.00 0.51
N ASP A 21 -10.33 -5.28 0.31
CA ASP A 21 -9.92 -6.35 1.22
C ASP A 21 -8.45 -6.73 1.07
N ARG A 22 -7.82 -6.44 -0.08
CA ARG A 22 -6.39 -6.71 -0.26
C ARG A 22 -5.47 -5.84 0.61
N HIS A 23 -5.95 -4.71 1.13
CA HIS A 23 -5.19 -3.94 2.11
C HIS A 23 -5.06 -4.68 3.45
N LYS A 24 -5.94 -5.66 3.71
CA LYS A 24 -5.92 -6.51 4.91
C LYS A 24 -5.16 -7.83 4.68
N LYS A 25 -4.67 -8.10 3.46
CA LYS A 25 -3.88 -9.30 3.15
C LYS A 25 -2.40 -9.06 3.40
N CYS A 26 -1.69 -10.13 3.74
CA CYS A 26 -0.25 -10.15 4.00
C CYS A 26 0.56 -10.17 2.69
N GLU A 27 0.36 -9.14 1.87
CA GLU A 27 0.87 -9.09 0.49
C GLU A 27 1.72 -7.84 0.22
N TRP A 28 1.90 -6.97 1.23
CA TRP A 28 2.64 -5.73 1.09
C TRP A 28 4.03 -5.87 1.71
N TYR A 29 5.02 -5.23 1.08
CA TYR A 29 6.42 -5.26 1.47
C TYR A 29 6.98 -3.84 1.49
N LEU A 30 7.83 -3.53 2.46
CA LEU A 30 8.64 -2.31 2.42
C LEU A 30 9.91 -2.62 1.65
N VAL A 31 10.12 -1.90 0.55
CA VAL A 31 11.25 -2.11 -0.36
C VAL A 31 12.02 -0.81 -0.59
N PRO A 32 13.35 -0.85 -0.74
CA PRO A 32 14.14 0.33 -1.10
C PRO A 32 13.67 0.97 -2.42
N GLU A 33 13.67 2.29 -2.44
CA GLU A 33 13.38 3.11 -3.63
C GLU A 33 14.63 3.95 -3.98
N PRO A 34 15.51 3.47 -4.87
CA PRO A 34 16.77 4.13 -5.17
C PRO A 34 16.59 5.48 -5.88
N ASP A 35 15.49 5.66 -6.62
CA ASP A 35 15.23 6.85 -7.43
C ASP A 35 14.98 8.12 -6.58
N HIS A 36 14.79 7.95 -5.28
CA HIS A 36 14.47 9.03 -4.33
C HIS A 36 15.44 9.07 -3.14
N ARG A 37 16.67 8.57 -3.31
CA ARG A 37 17.65 8.49 -2.23
C ARG A 37 18.07 9.88 -1.72
N GLU A 38 18.11 10.87 -2.60
CA GLU A 38 18.43 12.27 -2.31
C GLU A 38 17.38 12.97 -1.44
N LEU A 39 16.16 12.42 -1.34
CA LEU A 39 15.09 12.96 -0.52
C LEU A 39 15.18 12.56 0.96
N VAL A 40 16.12 11.66 1.31
CA VAL A 40 16.30 11.18 2.68
C VAL A 40 17.69 11.53 3.21
N LYS A 41 17.78 11.70 4.54
CA LYS A 41 19.03 12.04 5.21
C LYS A 41 19.94 10.82 5.36
N ASP A 42 21.22 11.04 5.60
CA ASP A 42 22.16 9.96 5.94
C ASP A 42 21.66 9.11 7.11
N GLY A 43 21.85 7.79 7.00
CA GLY A 43 21.31 6.81 7.95
C GLY A 43 19.82 6.48 7.78
N TRP A 44 19.15 7.09 6.79
CA TRP A 44 17.79 6.75 6.38
C TRP A 44 17.79 6.09 5.00
N VAL A 45 16.71 5.35 4.74
CA VAL A 45 16.46 4.66 3.49
C VAL A 45 15.15 5.15 2.92
N SER A 46 15.15 5.53 1.64
CA SER A 46 13.95 5.82 0.88
C SER A 46 13.25 4.50 0.52
N LEU A 47 11.93 4.45 0.69
CA LEU A 47 11.15 3.23 0.62
C LEU A 47 9.87 3.42 -0.21
N CYS A 48 9.39 2.31 -0.76
CA CYS A 48 8.00 2.12 -1.18
C CYS A 48 7.37 0.95 -0.42
N ALA A 49 6.07 1.07 -0.11
CA ALA A 49 5.23 -0.07 0.22
C ALA A 49 4.71 -0.65 -1.10
N ARG A 50 5.11 -1.86 -1.49
CA ARG A 50 4.74 -2.50 -2.75
C ARG A 50 3.96 -3.78 -2.51
N ASN A 51 2.91 -3.99 -3.31
CA ASN A 51 2.17 -5.24 -3.41
C ASN A 51 2.40 -5.83 -4.81
N TYR A 52 3.09 -6.95 -4.86
CA TYR A 52 3.47 -7.62 -6.11
C TYR A 52 2.30 -8.35 -6.77
N THR A 53 1.26 -8.71 -6.02
CA THR A 53 0.12 -9.47 -6.54
C THR A 53 -0.88 -8.60 -7.29
N ASN A 54 -0.91 -7.29 -7.05
CA ASN A 54 -1.77 -6.35 -7.76
C ASN A 54 -1.01 -5.16 -8.37
N ASN A 55 0.32 -5.19 -8.35
CA ASN A 55 1.21 -4.14 -8.85
C ASN A 55 0.92 -2.73 -8.29
N LYS A 56 0.31 -2.63 -7.09
CA LYS A 56 0.12 -1.35 -6.41
C LYS A 56 1.36 -1.01 -5.59
N GLN A 57 1.66 0.28 -5.52
CA GLN A 57 2.74 0.79 -4.69
C GLN A 57 2.40 2.14 -4.07
N ARG A 58 3.04 2.43 -2.93
CA ARG A 58 3.04 3.75 -2.29
C ARG A 58 4.47 4.11 -1.92
N CYS A 59 5.01 5.07 -2.66
CA CYS A 59 6.38 5.56 -2.51
C CYS A 59 6.45 6.84 -1.66
N PHE A 60 7.61 7.50 -1.65
CA PHE A 60 7.91 8.63 -0.77
C PHE A 60 7.73 8.29 0.70
N LEU A 61 8.19 7.09 1.08
CA LEU A 61 8.31 6.67 2.46
C LEU A 61 9.79 6.70 2.85
N GLN A 62 10.07 6.86 4.14
CA GLN A 62 11.42 6.76 4.67
C GLN A 62 11.45 6.07 6.02
N ALA A 63 12.54 5.36 6.31
CA ALA A 63 12.79 4.79 7.63
C ALA A 63 14.29 4.82 7.96
N LYS A 64 14.63 4.71 9.24
CA LYS A 64 16.03 4.49 9.65
C LYS A 64 16.53 3.16 9.06
N LEU A 65 17.78 3.13 8.60
CA LEU A 65 18.39 1.94 7.98
C LEU A 65 18.19 0.67 8.82
N GLY A 66 18.54 0.70 10.11
CA GLY A 66 18.40 -0.48 10.98
C GLY A 66 16.95 -0.90 11.27
N TYR A 67 15.95 -0.05 11.01
CA TYR A 67 14.55 -0.48 10.99
C TYR A 67 14.20 -1.15 9.65
N ALA A 68 14.59 -0.53 8.53
CA ALA A 68 14.33 -1.04 7.19
C ALA A 68 14.92 -2.44 7.00
N GLU A 69 16.15 -2.69 7.47
CA GLU A 69 16.80 -4.01 7.44
C GLU A 69 16.01 -5.07 8.19
N LYS A 70 15.47 -4.74 9.38
CA LYS A 70 14.72 -5.69 10.22
C LYS A 70 13.40 -6.15 9.59
N VAL A 71 12.78 -5.31 8.77
CA VAL A 71 11.48 -5.59 8.14
C VAL A 71 11.62 -5.97 6.67
N TYR A 72 12.83 -5.94 6.12
CA TYR A 72 13.09 -6.26 4.73
C TYR A 72 12.64 -7.69 4.41
N GLY A 73 12.00 -7.87 3.25
CA GLY A 73 11.48 -9.16 2.81
C GLY A 73 10.29 -9.71 3.62
N THR A 74 9.82 -9.00 4.65
CA THR A 74 8.73 -9.47 5.50
C THR A 74 7.39 -8.91 5.03
N PRO A 75 6.38 -9.76 4.74
CA PRO A 75 5.06 -9.29 4.35
C PRO A 75 4.33 -8.65 5.53
N PHE A 76 3.48 -7.68 5.23
CA PHE A 76 2.57 -7.06 6.19
C PHE A 76 1.23 -6.72 5.54
N ARG A 77 0.26 -6.36 6.37
CA ARG A 77 -1.04 -5.83 5.93
C ARG A 77 -0.93 -4.31 5.79
N PHE A 78 -1.27 -3.75 4.63
CA PHE A 78 -1.17 -2.31 4.39
C PHE A 78 -1.91 -1.47 5.43
N THR A 79 -3.05 -1.95 5.94
CA THR A 79 -3.81 -1.28 7.01
C THR A 79 -3.04 -1.11 8.33
N THR A 80 -1.95 -1.84 8.52
CA THR A 80 -1.09 -1.75 9.71
C THR A 80 0.08 -0.80 9.54
N LEU A 81 0.26 -0.21 8.35
CA LEU A 81 1.28 0.79 8.09
C LEU A 81 0.95 2.10 8.81
N LYS A 82 1.76 2.45 9.81
CA LYS A 82 1.67 3.73 10.52
C LYS A 82 2.72 4.68 9.99
N LEU A 83 2.29 5.86 9.56
CA LEU A 83 3.14 6.90 8.99
C LEU A 83 3.08 8.18 9.84
N ASP A 84 4.18 8.92 9.86
CA ASP A 84 4.21 10.30 10.32
C ASP A 84 3.80 11.23 9.17
N GLU A 85 2.54 11.67 9.21
CA GLU A 85 1.92 12.53 8.20
C GLU A 85 2.48 13.96 8.17
N LYS A 86 3.30 14.35 9.16
CA LYS A 86 3.89 15.71 9.24
C LYS A 86 5.19 15.86 8.45
N THR A 87 5.68 14.79 7.83
CA THR A 87 6.99 14.75 7.18
C THR A 87 6.89 14.35 5.71
N PHE A 88 7.83 14.85 4.90
CA PHE A 88 8.02 14.44 3.51
C PHE A 88 9.50 14.15 3.25
N PRO A 89 9.86 12.99 2.66
CA PRO A 89 9.08 11.75 2.55
C PRO A 89 8.45 11.32 3.89
N ARG A 90 7.35 10.57 3.88
CA ARG A 90 6.64 10.20 5.13
C ARG A 90 7.45 9.18 5.91
N LYS A 91 7.70 9.44 7.19
CA LYS A 91 8.41 8.47 8.03
C LYS A 91 7.51 7.28 8.36
N VAL A 92 8.02 6.08 8.16
CA VAL A 92 7.40 4.85 8.64
C VAL A 92 7.63 4.76 10.16
N ILE A 93 6.54 4.81 10.93
CA ILE A 93 6.58 4.68 12.39
C ILE A 93 6.64 3.20 12.76
N SER A 94 5.76 2.40 12.16
CA SER A 94 5.72 0.94 12.37
C SER A 94 4.87 0.23 11.32
N ILE A 95 5.10 -1.07 11.21
CA ILE A 95 4.23 -2.04 10.55
C ILE A 95 3.94 -3.19 11.52
N LYS A 96 2.88 -3.95 11.27
CA LYS A 96 2.70 -5.27 11.90
C LYS A 96 3.01 -6.34 10.86
N ALA A 97 4.20 -6.92 10.97
CA ALA A 97 4.62 -8.06 10.15
C ALA A 97 3.61 -9.21 10.29
N CYS A 98 3.35 -9.88 9.18
CA CYS A 98 2.63 -11.15 9.19
C CYS A 98 3.60 -12.28 9.53
N LYS A 99 3.16 -13.24 10.34
CA LYS A 99 3.97 -14.43 10.60
C LYS A 99 3.86 -15.39 9.41
N PRO A 100 4.86 -16.25 9.15
CA PRO A 100 4.79 -17.29 8.12
C PRO A 100 3.67 -18.33 8.28
N GLN A 101 2.83 -18.22 9.33
CA GLN A 101 1.76 -19.17 9.66
C GLN A 101 0.38 -18.48 9.87
N ASP A 102 0.25 -17.19 9.53
CA ASP A 102 -1.03 -16.44 9.59
C ASP A 102 -1.79 -16.45 8.26
#